data_AF-A0A6J2YS36-F1
#
_entry.id   AF-A0A6J2YS36-F1
#
_cell.length_a   1.000
_cell.length_b   1.000
_cell.length_c   1.000
_cell.angle_alpha   90.00
_cell.angle_beta   90.00
_cell.angle_gamma   90.00
#
_symmetry.space_group_name_H-M   'P 1'
#
loop_
_entity.id
_entity.type
_entity.pdbx_description
1 polymer ?
#
loop_
_entity_poly.entity_id
_entity_poly.type
_entity_poly.pdbx_seq_one_letter_code
_entity_poly.pdbx_strand_id
1 'polypeptide(L)'
;MDVYKINLPSPNEASRSPSGINRNSWLRTSLRKSTSNNPDSLSNRRWGSFRHNGRRTQNLGPSALASQLYRSSSFNSSGRSSTCDTTDDMYSDASLEEDVHDLHHKFTVLQQQVGVLQDSAQQTDERYTRIKADNAALQARVIMLEEQLRDTELRCEEKLQDEQRRSKELVHRIEREKQLQLENASIRLQNAQSECEKLRDEVGRQRTKLEKLEKQKDDLSSQLRDANYELSEAREEVKECRDRENRLIKDHENHIQLLEDLSKEIDRLKAETRTPALPTTSPDTLRLEELHEEMSALRAANGQLREANDELQASLLHAGLETGQRMLTNGETSLARELDIMSHDEVHQALKEQQEVNRQLRTYIEGILLNIVENHPQLLEVKQKKNGLKN
;
A
#
# COMPACT_ATOMS: atom_id res chain seq x y z
N MET A 1 -8.30 -37.33 -34.00
CA MET A 1 -9.21 -36.35 -34.64
C MET A 1 -9.66 -35.39 -33.57
N ASP A 2 -9.51 -34.10 -33.88
CA ASP A 2 -10.18 -32.92 -33.32
C ASP A 2 -10.06 -32.64 -31.81
N VAL A 3 -9.13 -31.76 -31.41
CA VAL A 3 -9.26 -30.29 -31.29
C VAL A 3 -10.15 -29.89 -30.11
N TYR A 4 -9.52 -29.75 -28.94
CA TYR A 4 -9.87 -28.74 -27.95
C TYR A 4 -8.59 -28.15 -27.36
N LYS A 5 -8.06 -27.10 -28.02
CA LYS A 5 -7.03 -26.24 -27.43
C LYS A 5 -7.70 -25.28 -26.46
N ILE A 6 -7.55 -25.56 -25.17
CA ILE A 6 -7.87 -24.62 -24.09
C ILE A 6 -6.69 -23.66 -23.98
N ASN A 7 -6.88 -22.42 -24.42
CA ASN A 7 -5.92 -21.33 -24.25
C ASN A 7 -5.92 -20.87 -22.78
N LEU A 8 -4.86 -21.20 -22.05
CA LEU A 8 -4.47 -20.53 -20.81
C LEU A 8 -3.53 -19.36 -21.16
N PRO A 9 -3.77 -18.12 -20.70
CA PRO A 9 -2.82 -17.04 -20.89
C PRO A 9 -1.69 -17.14 -19.85
N SER A 10 -0.44 -17.18 -20.32
CA SER A 10 0.75 -17.03 -19.50
C SER A 10 1.04 -15.54 -19.24
N PRO A 11 1.54 -15.15 -18.05
CA PRO A 11 1.68 -13.76 -17.65
C PRO A 11 3.10 -13.27 -17.98
N ASN A 12 3.24 -12.49 -19.06
CA ASN A 12 4.31 -11.51 -19.17
C ASN A 12 4.11 -10.69 -20.43
N GLU A 13 3.53 -9.50 -20.30
CA GLU A 13 3.94 -8.39 -21.15
C GLU A 13 3.69 -7.07 -20.43
N ALA A 14 4.79 -6.36 -20.28
CA ALA A 14 4.91 -5.13 -19.52
C ALA A 14 3.99 -4.03 -20.07
N SER A 15 3.31 -3.37 -19.14
CA SER A 15 3.04 -1.93 -19.10
C SER A 15 3.52 -1.12 -20.30
N ARG A 16 2.70 -1.04 -21.36
CA ARG A 16 2.76 0.06 -22.32
C ARG A 16 1.86 1.20 -21.84
N SER A 17 2.43 2.08 -21.01
CA SER A 17 1.89 3.42 -20.80
C SER A 17 2.16 4.28 -22.06
N PRO A 18 1.24 5.18 -22.45
CA PRO A 18 1.43 6.03 -23.62
C PRO A 18 2.40 7.16 -23.26
N SER A 19 3.69 6.99 -23.60
CA SER A 19 4.68 8.07 -23.54
C SER A 19 4.55 8.99 -24.75
N GLY A 20 3.52 9.82 -24.76
CA GLY A 20 3.36 10.93 -25.70
C GLY A 20 3.96 12.23 -25.17
N ILE A 21 5.24 12.23 -24.78
CA ILE A 21 5.96 13.46 -24.44
C ILE A 21 6.64 13.97 -25.70
N ASN A 22 6.02 14.99 -26.30
CA ASN A 22 6.54 15.74 -27.43
C ASN A 22 7.82 16.48 -26.99
N ARG A 23 8.99 15.84 -27.17
CA ARG A 23 10.31 16.43 -26.99
C ARG A 23 10.62 17.33 -28.19
N ASN A 24 10.20 18.59 -28.11
CA ASN A 24 10.71 19.61 -29.03
C ASN A 24 12.13 20.01 -28.63
N SER A 25 13.07 19.41 -29.36
CA SER A 25 14.41 19.86 -29.71
C SER A 25 14.58 21.39 -29.74
N TRP A 26 15.38 21.93 -28.80
CA TRP A 26 16.00 23.23 -28.95
C TRP A 26 17.44 23.21 -28.42
N LEU A 27 18.36 22.68 -29.22
CA LEU A 27 19.76 23.09 -29.16
C LEU A 27 20.32 23.26 -30.60
N ARG A 28 20.54 24.54 -30.92
CA ARG A 28 21.61 25.11 -31.76
C ARG A 28 21.81 24.58 -33.18
N THR A 29 21.59 25.46 -34.16
CA THR A 29 22.55 25.66 -35.26
C THR A 29 22.61 27.13 -35.71
N SER A 30 23.85 27.60 -35.87
CA SER A 30 24.38 28.58 -36.83
C SER A 30 23.70 29.94 -37.08
N LEU A 31 24.49 30.97 -36.75
CA LEU A 31 24.59 32.26 -37.43
C LEU A 31 24.36 32.20 -38.95
N ARG A 32 23.31 32.88 -39.44
CA ARG A 32 23.33 33.59 -40.73
C ARG A 32 22.52 34.88 -40.63
N LYS A 33 23.18 35.97 -41.04
CA LYS A 33 22.66 37.33 -41.25
C LYS A 33 21.46 37.34 -42.18
N SER A 34 20.44 38.12 -41.84
CA SER A 34 19.65 38.86 -42.83
C SER A 34 19.68 40.34 -42.45
N THR A 35 19.97 41.16 -43.45
CA THR A 35 20.07 42.61 -43.46
C THR A 35 18.69 43.24 -43.42
N SER A 36 18.47 44.19 -42.50
CA SER A 36 17.43 45.21 -42.63
C SER A 36 17.93 46.50 -42.00
N ASN A 37 18.06 47.52 -42.83
CA ASN A 37 18.42 48.89 -42.49
C ASN A 37 17.42 49.48 -41.49
N ASN A 38 17.92 49.95 -40.34
CA ASN A 38 17.55 51.23 -39.74
C ASN A 38 18.41 51.48 -38.48
N PRO A 39 19.25 52.53 -38.46
CA PRO A 39 19.89 52.98 -37.24
C PRO A 39 19.04 54.10 -36.64
N ASP A 40 18.45 53.87 -35.47
CA ASP A 40 18.55 54.81 -34.35
C ASP A 40 17.71 54.30 -33.19
N SER A 41 18.23 54.50 -31.98
CA SER A 41 17.67 54.11 -30.68
C SER A 41 18.07 52.71 -30.21
N LEU A 42 19.14 52.63 -29.41
CA LEU A 42 18.99 52.57 -27.96
C LEU A 42 20.33 52.40 -27.20
N SER A 43 20.52 53.31 -26.25
CA SER A 43 21.03 53.14 -24.88
C SER A 43 21.96 51.95 -24.55
N ASN A 44 23.22 52.28 -24.22
CA ASN A 44 23.79 51.86 -22.93
C ASN A 44 25.09 52.63 -22.61
N ARG A 45 25.06 53.51 -21.59
CA ARG A 45 26.26 54.01 -20.88
C ARG A 45 25.87 54.08 -19.40
N ARG A 46 26.25 53.07 -18.60
CA ARG A 46 27.51 52.95 -17.84
C ARG A 46 27.82 54.19 -17.01
N TRP A 47 27.51 54.06 -15.71
CA TRP A 47 27.95 54.94 -14.64
C TRP A 47 29.47 55.13 -14.67
N GLY A 48 29.92 56.37 -14.67
CA GLY A 48 31.33 56.72 -14.70
C GLY A 48 31.53 58.23 -14.62
N SER A 49 32.04 58.66 -13.47
CA SER A 49 32.54 59.99 -13.14
C SER A 49 33.31 60.68 -14.27
N PHE A 50 32.87 61.89 -14.65
CA PHE A 50 33.73 62.95 -15.18
C PHE A 50 33.17 64.30 -14.72
N ARG A 51 33.77 64.85 -13.66
CA ARG A 51 33.76 66.29 -13.41
C ARG A 51 35.03 66.83 -14.07
N HIS A 52 34.89 67.73 -15.05
CA HIS A 52 35.59 69.02 -15.13
C HIS A 52 35.35 69.78 -16.45
N ASN A 53 35.03 71.07 -16.26
CA ASN A 53 35.33 72.26 -17.06
C ASN A 53 34.57 72.65 -18.35
N GLY A 54 34.06 73.89 -18.32
CA GLY A 54 33.64 74.70 -19.48
C GLY A 54 32.46 75.66 -19.18
N ARG A 55 32.60 76.67 -18.31
CA ARG A 55 32.81 78.12 -18.63
C ARG A 55 31.61 78.86 -19.30
N ARG A 56 31.12 79.89 -18.57
CA ARG A 56 30.26 81.04 -18.97
C ARG A 56 28.80 80.67 -19.29
N THR A 57 27.77 81.28 -18.69
CA THR A 57 27.51 82.72 -18.55
C THR A 57 26.74 83.02 -17.27
N GLN A 58 27.29 83.90 -16.43
CA GLN A 58 26.53 84.57 -15.37
C GLN A 58 25.60 85.60 -16.03
N ASN A 59 24.31 85.49 -15.75
CA ASN A 59 23.33 86.52 -16.07
C ASN A 59 23.61 87.74 -15.17
N LEU A 60 24.23 88.76 -15.76
CA LEU A 60 24.32 90.10 -15.19
C LEU A 60 23.01 90.82 -15.50
N GLY A 61 22.23 91.13 -14.46
CA GLY A 61 21.00 91.89 -14.59
C GLY A 61 21.24 93.38 -14.94
N PRO A 62 20.18 94.12 -15.34
CA PRO A 62 20.27 95.47 -15.90
C PRO A 62 20.88 96.54 -14.98
N SER A 63 21.09 96.24 -13.70
CA SER A 63 21.66 97.15 -12.69
C SER A 63 23.19 97.32 -12.80
N ALA A 64 23.90 96.40 -13.47
CA ALA A 64 25.36 96.46 -13.57
C ALA A 64 25.89 97.45 -14.63
N LEU A 65 25.05 97.88 -15.59
CA LEU A 65 25.44 98.80 -16.66
C LEU A 65 25.29 100.28 -16.28
N ALA A 66 24.50 100.61 -15.25
CA ALA A 66 24.26 101.99 -14.82
C ALA A 66 25.47 102.61 -14.08
N SER A 67 26.32 101.79 -13.46
CA SER A 67 27.46 102.26 -12.65
C SER A 67 28.70 102.66 -13.46
N GLN A 68 28.72 102.46 -14.78
CA GLN A 68 29.85 102.80 -15.65
C GLN A 68 29.72 104.15 -16.38
N LEU A 69 28.55 104.81 -16.31
CA LEU A 69 28.34 106.12 -16.96
C LEU A 69 28.60 107.33 -16.05
N TYR A 70 28.77 107.13 -14.73
CA TYR A 70 29.00 108.22 -13.77
C TYR A 70 30.47 108.42 -13.36
N ARG A 71 31.43 107.77 -14.03
CA ARG A 71 32.87 107.92 -13.76
C ARG A 71 33.67 108.23 -15.03
N SER A 72 33.46 109.39 -15.63
CA SER A 72 34.47 110.04 -16.49
C SER A 72 34.03 111.43 -16.92
N SER A 73 34.52 112.45 -16.23
CA SER A 73 34.96 113.72 -16.87
C SER A 73 35.56 114.62 -15.80
N SER A 74 36.88 114.58 -15.71
CA SER A 74 37.74 115.56 -15.06
C SER A 74 38.95 115.72 -15.96
N PHE A 75 39.46 116.96 -16.05
CA PHE A 75 40.68 117.40 -16.75
C PHE A 75 40.46 117.72 -18.25
N ASN A 76 40.82 118.88 -18.82
CA ASN A 76 41.42 120.12 -18.33
C ASN A 76 41.48 121.16 -19.46
N SER A 77 41.78 122.40 -19.06
CA SER A 77 42.59 123.38 -19.80
C SER A 77 41.96 124.02 -21.04
N SER A 78 42.26 125.26 -21.44
CA SER A 78 42.96 126.41 -20.87
C SER A 78 42.92 127.45 -22.00
N GLY A 79 42.81 128.73 -21.65
CA GLY A 79 43.65 129.73 -22.31
C GLY A 79 42.98 130.73 -23.25
N ARG A 80 43.38 131.99 -22.99
CA ARG A 80 43.64 133.09 -23.92
C ARG A 80 42.39 133.83 -24.43
N SER A 81 42.11 135.04 -23.92
CA SER A 81 42.82 136.31 -24.11
C SER A 81 42.73 136.85 -25.55
N SER A 82 42.07 138.00 -25.72
CA SER A 82 42.53 139.02 -26.66
C SER A 82 41.90 140.37 -26.33
N THR A 83 42.76 141.26 -25.84
CA THR A 83 42.62 142.70 -25.68
C THR A 83 42.72 143.39 -27.05
N CYS A 84 41.90 144.42 -27.28
CA CYS A 84 42.10 145.58 -28.15
C CYS A 84 41.18 146.68 -27.55
N ASP A 85 41.60 147.85 -27.07
CA ASP A 85 42.49 148.88 -27.64
C ASP A 85 41.96 149.30 -29.03
N THR A 86 41.62 150.54 -29.38
CA THR A 86 41.92 151.89 -28.87
C THR A 86 41.11 152.88 -29.75
N THR A 87 40.92 154.12 -29.25
CA THR A 87 40.74 155.41 -29.99
C THR A 87 39.57 155.55 -30.98
N ASP A 88 38.63 156.45 -30.71
CA ASP A 88 38.66 157.88 -31.12
C ASP A 88 38.42 158.04 -32.63
N ASP A 89 37.30 158.66 -32.99
CA ASP A 89 37.23 159.79 -33.92
C ASP A 89 35.80 159.98 -34.44
N MET A 90 35.18 161.06 -33.95
CA MET A 90 34.11 161.77 -34.63
C MET A 90 34.47 161.98 -36.11
N TYR A 91 33.76 161.39 -37.07
CA TYR A 91 33.51 162.05 -38.37
C TYR A 91 32.43 161.29 -39.16
N SER A 92 31.47 162.08 -39.66
CA SER A 92 30.69 161.85 -40.87
C SER A 92 29.48 160.89 -40.80
N ASP A 93 28.33 161.56 -40.77
CA ASP A 93 26.94 161.20 -41.09
C ASP A 93 26.73 160.59 -42.51
N ALA A 94 27.73 159.83 -43.00
CA ALA A 94 27.73 159.08 -44.27
C ALA A 94 28.07 157.58 -44.09
N SER A 95 28.46 157.14 -42.88
CA SER A 95 28.67 155.71 -42.49
C SER A 95 27.36 154.99 -42.17
N LEU A 96 26.32 155.75 -41.78
CA LEU A 96 25.03 155.19 -41.38
C LEU A 96 24.38 154.35 -42.49
N GLU A 97 24.58 154.70 -43.77
CA GLU A 97 23.99 153.95 -44.87
C GLU A 97 24.72 152.62 -45.13
N GLU A 98 26.05 152.59 -45.08
CA GLU A 98 26.85 151.37 -45.23
C GLU A 98 26.68 150.42 -44.03
N ASP A 99 26.67 150.95 -42.80
CA ASP A 99 26.37 150.19 -41.58
C ASP A 99 24.95 149.60 -41.60
N VAL A 100 23.98 150.31 -42.18
CA VAL A 100 22.61 149.80 -42.39
C VAL A 100 22.58 148.68 -43.42
N HIS A 101 23.34 148.77 -44.51
CA HIS A 101 23.46 147.69 -45.51
C HIS A 101 24.16 146.46 -44.94
N ASP A 102 25.24 146.64 -44.16
CA ASP A 102 25.95 145.57 -43.47
C ASP A 102 25.10 144.92 -42.38
N LEU A 103 24.35 145.71 -41.62
CA LEU A 103 23.38 145.22 -40.65
C LEU A 103 22.25 144.46 -41.34
N HIS A 104 21.78 144.94 -42.49
CA HIS A 104 20.78 144.24 -43.30
C HIS A 104 21.32 142.90 -43.81
N HIS A 105 22.55 142.86 -44.34
CA HIS A 105 23.19 141.61 -44.77
C HIS A 105 23.40 140.63 -43.61
N LYS A 106 23.91 141.11 -42.47
CA LYS A 106 24.03 140.30 -41.23
C LYS A 106 22.67 139.81 -40.75
N PHE A 107 21.63 140.63 -40.84
CA PHE A 107 20.25 140.23 -40.54
C PHE A 107 19.73 139.17 -41.51
N THR A 108 19.99 139.29 -42.81
CA THR A 108 19.63 138.27 -43.81
C THR A 108 20.35 136.95 -43.56
N VAL A 109 21.65 136.99 -43.23
CA VAL A 109 22.44 135.79 -42.90
C VAL A 109 21.92 135.15 -41.60
N LEU A 110 21.65 135.93 -40.57
CA LEU A 110 21.05 135.43 -39.33
C LEU A 110 19.66 134.85 -39.58
N GLN A 111 18.82 135.50 -40.39
CA GLN A 111 17.50 134.99 -40.77
C GLN A 111 17.61 133.65 -41.50
N GLN A 112 18.59 133.51 -42.41
CA GLN A 112 18.86 132.25 -43.10
C GLN A 112 19.37 131.17 -42.14
N GLN A 113 20.30 131.51 -41.23
CA GLN A 113 20.82 130.58 -40.22
C GLN A 113 19.72 130.13 -39.25
N VAL A 114 18.85 131.04 -38.82
CA VAL A 114 17.66 130.73 -38.02
C VAL A 114 16.72 129.81 -38.80
N GLY A 115 16.52 130.04 -40.10
CA GLY A 115 15.77 129.15 -40.98
C GLY A 115 16.36 127.74 -41.05
N VAL A 116 17.66 127.61 -41.27
CA VAL A 116 18.35 126.30 -41.29
C VAL A 116 18.29 125.60 -39.92
N LEU A 117 18.43 126.35 -38.83
CA LEU A 117 18.29 125.79 -37.47
C LEU A 117 16.84 125.34 -37.20
N GLN A 118 15.85 126.10 -37.67
CA GLN A 118 14.45 125.75 -37.58
C GLN A 118 14.13 124.48 -38.38
N ASP A 119 14.62 124.38 -39.62
CA ASP A 119 14.47 123.18 -40.45
C ASP A 119 15.19 121.97 -39.85
N SER A 120 16.40 122.17 -39.30
CA SER A 120 17.13 121.13 -38.58
C SER A 120 16.37 120.66 -37.34
N ALA A 121 15.77 121.58 -36.57
CA ALA A 121 14.95 121.25 -35.41
C ALA A 121 13.71 120.43 -35.81
N GLN A 122 13.02 120.83 -36.88
CA GLN A 122 11.88 120.09 -37.44
C GLN A 122 12.28 118.67 -37.87
N GLN A 123 13.40 118.52 -38.59
CA GLN A 123 13.90 117.19 -38.99
C GLN A 123 14.26 116.31 -37.78
N THR A 124 14.84 116.89 -36.72
CA THR A 124 15.13 116.14 -35.50
C THR A 124 13.86 115.69 -34.78
N ASP A 125 12.82 116.53 -34.74
CA ASP A 125 11.52 116.20 -34.13
C ASP A 125 10.78 115.11 -34.92
N GLU A 126 10.81 115.16 -36.25
CA GLU A 126 10.26 114.11 -37.10
C GLU A 126 10.99 112.76 -36.91
N ARG A 127 12.32 112.79 -36.78
CA ARG A 127 13.09 111.58 -36.49
C ARG A 127 12.78 111.05 -35.10
N TYR A 128 12.64 111.94 -34.11
CA TYR A 128 12.28 111.56 -32.75
C TYR A 128 10.89 110.92 -32.68
N THR A 129 9.90 111.50 -33.35
CA THR A 129 8.53 110.94 -33.40
C THR A 129 8.48 109.60 -34.12
N ARG A 130 9.21 109.42 -35.22
CA ARG A 130 9.38 108.11 -35.90
C ARG A 130 9.99 107.06 -34.98
N ILE A 131 11.14 107.37 -34.35
CA ILE A 131 11.79 106.45 -33.41
C ILE A 131 10.87 106.13 -32.23
N LYS A 132 10.10 107.09 -31.73
CA LYS A 132 9.13 106.88 -30.64
C LYS A 132 8.00 105.94 -31.05
N ALA A 133 7.47 106.09 -32.27
CA ALA A 133 6.47 105.19 -32.83
C ALA A 133 7.02 103.77 -33.04
N ASP A 134 8.21 103.65 -33.62
CA ASP A 134 8.89 102.36 -33.83
C ASP A 134 9.20 101.68 -32.49
N ASN A 135 9.66 102.42 -31.50
CA ASN A 135 9.93 101.90 -30.16
C ASN A 135 8.65 101.38 -29.50
N ALA A 136 7.53 102.12 -29.60
CA ALA A 136 6.23 101.66 -29.11
C ALA A 136 5.75 100.38 -29.84
N ALA A 137 5.94 100.29 -31.16
CA ALA A 137 5.59 99.09 -31.93
C ALA A 137 6.45 97.88 -31.54
N LEU A 138 7.76 98.08 -31.32
CA LEU A 138 8.67 97.05 -30.84
C LEU A 138 8.32 96.61 -29.42
N GLN A 139 7.98 97.53 -28.51
CA GLN A 139 7.53 97.19 -27.16
C GLN A 139 6.25 96.34 -27.20
N ALA A 140 5.26 96.72 -28.00
CA ALA A 140 4.05 95.92 -28.18
C ALA A 140 4.36 94.51 -28.72
N ARG A 141 5.29 94.41 -29.68
CA ARG A 141 5.73 93.12 -30.23
C ARG A 141 6.45 92.25 -29.19
N VAL A 142 7.30 92.85 -28.34
CA VAL A 142 7.95 92.13 -27.24
C VAL A 142 6.91 91.57 -26.28
N ILE A 143 5.92 92.37 -25.87
CA ILE A 143 4.83 91.93 -24.98
C ILE A 143 4.06 90.76 -25.59
N MET A 144 3.66 90.85 -26.87
CA MET A 144 2.96 89.76 -27.55
C MET A 144 3.79 88.47 -27.62
N LEU A 145 5.10 88.58 -27.90
CA LEU A 145 5.98 87.40 -27.96
C LEU A 145 6.22 86.78 -26.58
N GLU A 146 6.32 87.59 -25.53
CA GLU A 146 6.42 87.11 -24.15
C GLU A 146 5.14 86.38 -23.71
N GLU A 147 3.96 86.89 -24.08
CA GLU A 147 2.68 86.23 -23.83
C GLU A 147 2.56 84.92 -24.60
N GLN A 148 2.91 84.92 -25.89
CA GLN A 148 2.93 83.68 -26.69
C GLN A 148 3.91 82.65 -26.12
N LEU A 149 5.09 83.08 -25.67
CA LEU A 149 6.06 82.18 -25.03
C LEU A 149 5.46 81.57 -23.77
N ARG A 150 4.90 82.38 -22.86
CA ARG A 150 4.24 81.91 -21.64
C ARG A 150 3.09 80.93 -21.95
N ASP A 151 2.25 81.24 -22.94
CA ASP A 151 1.17 80.34 -23.37
C ASP A 151 1.69 79.03 -23.94
N THR A 152 2.82 79.04 -24.65
CA THR A 152 3.45 77.81 -25.13
C THR A 152 4.08 77.01 -24.00
N GLU A 153 4.72 77.67 -23.03
CA GLU A 153 5.30 77.05 -21.84
C GLU A 153 4.22 76.35 -21.03
N LEU A 154 3.13 77.05 -20.70
CA LEU A 154 1.98 76.48 -19.99
C LEU A 154 1.38 75.28 -20.73
N ARG A 155 1.14 75.38 -22.04
CA ARG A 155 0.63 74.26 -22.84
C ARG A 155 1.58 73.06 -22.87
N CYS A 156 2.90 73.28 -22.84
CA CYS A 156 3.86 72.19 -22.78
C CYS A 156 3.90 71.55 -21.39
N GLU A 157 3.81 72.34 -20.32
CA GLU A 157 3.73 71.87 -18.95
C GLU A 157 2.47 71.04 -18.70
N GLU A 158 1.30 71.50 -19.17
CA GLU A 158 0.04 70.74 -19.07
C GLU A 158 0.15 69.38 -19.77
N LYS A 159 0.67 69.35 -21.00
CA LYS A 159 0.89 68.08 -21.74
C LYS A 159 1.86 67.16 -21.00
N LEU A 160 2.93 67.70 -20.44
CA LEU A 160 3.89 66.93 -19.67
C LEU A 160 3.24 66.33 -18.41
N GLN A 161 2.43 67.10 -17.70
CA GLN A 161 1.71 66.64 -16.52
C GLN A 161 0.69 65.56 -16.87
N ASP A 162 -0.05 65.72 -17.96
CA ASP A 162 -1.00 64.71 -18.44
C ASP A 162 -0.32 63.41 -18.84
N GLU A 163 0.80 63.47 -19.57
CA GLU A 163 1.59 62.29 -19.91
C GLU A 163 2.20 61.63 -18.66
N GLN A 164 2.65 62.42 -17.68
CA GLN A 164 3.13 61.88 -16.40
C GLN A 164 2.00 61.20 -15.62
N ARG A 165 0.79 61.76 -15.62
CA ARG A 165 -0.39 61.18 -14.98
C ARG A 165 -0.78 59.86 -15.66
N ARG A 166 -0.87 59.85 -17.00
CA ARG A 166 -1.15 58.63 -17.78
C ARG A 166 -0.11 57.55 -17.54
N SER A 167 1.18 57.90 -17.55
CA SER A 167 2.27 56.98 -17.28
C SER A 167 2.16 56.36 -15.87
N LYS A 168 1.88 57.18 -14.85
CA LYS A 168 1.61 56.68 -13.49
C LYS A 168 0.42 55.73 -13.48
N GLU A 169 -0.72 56.10 -14.08
CA GLU A 169 -1.92 55.25 -14.13
C GLU A 169 -1.64 53.90 -14.82
N LEU A 170 -0.88 53.89 -15.92
CA LEU A 170 -0.47 52.67 -16.63
C LEU A 170 0.41 51.78 -15.76
N VAL A 171 1.39 52.37 -15.05
CA VAL A 171 2.25 51.62 -14.13
C VAL A 171 1.42 50.97 -13.02
N HIS A 172 0.51 51.71 -12.37
CA HIS A 172 -0.35 51.15 -11.32
C HIS A 172 -1.25 50.03 -11.87
N ARG A 173 -1.75 50.16 -13.11
CA ARG A 173 -2.53 49.10 -13.76
C ARG A 173 -1.71 47.84 -13.98
N ILE A 174 -0.50 47.97 -14.52
CA ILE A 174 0.41 46.83 -14.75
C ILE A 174 0.82 46.18 -13.43
N GLU A 175 1.12 46.96 -12.40
CA GLU A 175 1.47 46.44 -11.07
C GLU A 175 0.31 45.66 -10.46
N ARG A 176 -0.92 46.16 -10.57
CA ARG A 176 -2.12 45.44 -10.12
C ARG A 176 -2.34 44.14 -10.90
N GLU A 177 -2.18 44.17 -12.22
CA GLU A 177 -2.31 42.97 -13.06
C GLU A 177 -1.24 41.93 -12.72
N LYS A 178 0.02 42.36 -12.57
CA LYS A 178 1.12 41.51 -12.11
C LYS A 178 0.82 40.89 -10.75
N GLN A 179 0.29 41.68 -9.81
CA GLN A 179 -0.06 41.19 -8.48
C GLN A 179 -1.15 40.11 -8.54
N LEU A 180 -2.21 40.35 -9.32
CA LEU A 180 -3.27 39.34 -9.54
C LEU A 180 -2.74 38.08 -10.23
N GLN A 181 -1.82 38.21 -11.19
CA GLN A 181 -1.18 37.06 -11.84
C GLN A 181 -0.33 36.25 -10.85
N LEU A 182 0.42 36.91 -9.96
CA LEU A 182 1.21 36.26 -8.91
C LEU A 182 0.31 35.53 -7.91
N GLU A 183 -0.77 36.17 -7.46
CA GLU A 183 -1.76 35.55 -6.57
C GLU A 183 -2.42 34.32 -7.21
N ASN A 184 -2.82 34.43 -8.48
CA ASN A 184 -3.40 33.31 -9.22
C ASN A 184 -2.41 32.16 -9.42
N ALA A 185 -1.15 32.46 -9.74
CA ALA A 185 -0.09 31.45 -9.82
C ALA A 185 0.18 30.80 -8.46
N SER A 186 0.18 31.58 -7.38
CA SER A 186 0.35 31.08 -6.00
C SER A 186 -0.77 30.10 -5.61
N ILE A 187 -2.04 30.45 -5.88
CA ILE A 187 -3.18 29.56 -5.60
C ILE A 187 -3.07 28.25 -6.39
N ARG A 188 -2.72 28.32 -7.68
CA ARG A 188 -2.52 27.11 -8.50
C ARG A 188 -1.39 26.24 -7.97
N LEU A 189 -0.29 26.85 -7.54
CA LEU A 189 0.84 26.14 -6.93
C LEU A 189 0.42 25.46 -5.62
N GLN A 190 -0.28 26.17 -4.73
CA GLN A 190 -0.76 25.63 -3.47
C GLN A 190 -1.72 24.44 -3.67
N ASN A 191 -2.65 24.56 -4.62
CA ASN A 191 -3.58 23.46 -4.96
C ASN A 191 -2.82 22.24 -5.49
N ALA A 192 -1.89 22.45 -6.43
CA ALA A 192 -1.07 21.36 -6.96
C ALA A 192 -0.22 20.70 -5.87
N GLN A 193 0.36 21.49 -4.95
CA GLN A 193 1.11 20.98 -3.80
C GLN A 193 0.23 20.13 -2.87
N SER A 194 -0.99 20.58 -2.55
CA SER A 194 -1.95 19.82 -1.74
C SER A 194 -2.37 18.51 -2.43
N GLU A 195 -2.58 18.52 -3.75
CA GLU A 195 -2.85 17.30 -4.51
C GLU A 195 -1.67 16.33 -4.50
N CYS A 196 -0.43 16.84 -4.66
CA CYS A 196 0.78 16.02 -4.56
C CYS A 196 0.97 15.41 -3.18
N GLU A 197 0.59 16.11 -2.12
CA GLU A 197 0.60 15.57 -0.75
C GLU A 197 -0.45 14.46 -0.58
N LYS A 198 -1.70 14.70 -1.01
CA LYS A 198 -2.76 13.67 -0.97
C LYS A 198 -2.39 12.41 -1.74
N LEU A 199 -1.81 12.56 -2.94
CA LEU A 199 -1.34 11.43 -3.74
C LEU A 199 -0.17 10.70 -3.07
N ARG A 200 0.75 11.42 -2.41
CA ARG A 200 1.83 10.80 -1.62
C ARG A 200 1.28 9.99 -0.45
N ASP A 201 0.29 10.51 0.26
CA ASP A 201 -0.39 9.79 1.33
C ASP A 201 -1.10 8.54 0.81
N GLU A 202 -1.79 8.65 -0.33
CA GLU A 202 -2.47 7.51 -0.96
C GLU A 202 -1.48 6.43 -1.40
N VAL A 203 -0.35 6.81 -2.02
CA VAL A 203 0.74 5.88 -2.32
C VAL A 203 1.26 5.21 -1.05
N GLY A 204 1.41 5.96 0.05
CA GLY A 204 1.78 5.42 1.36
C GLY A 204 0.78 4.37 1.86
N ARG A 205 -0.52 4.69 1.83
CA ARG A 205 -1.59 3.75 2.21
C ARG A 205 -1.57 2.49 1.34
N GLN A 206 -1.45 2.63 0.02
CA GLN A 206 -1.39 1.51 -0.90
C GLN A 206 -0.17 0.62 -0.66
N ARG A 207 1.00 1.20 -0.36
CA ARG A 207 2.19 0.43 0.03
C ARG A 207 1.95 -0.41 1.28
N THR A 208 1.34 0.18 2.32
CA THR A 208 1.01 -0.61 3.54
C THR A 208 -0.01 -1.72 3.27
N LYS A 209 -0.95 -1.51 2.34
CA LYS A 209 -1.90 -2.55 1.93
C LYS A 209 -1.21 -3.67 1.16
N LEU A 210 -0.29 -3.34 0.25
CA LEU A 210 0.52 -4.31 -0.47
C LEU A 210 1.36 -5.15 0.48
N GLU A 211 2.06 -4.54 1.43
CA GLU A 211 2.88 -5.27 2.41
C GLU A 211 2.03 -6.25 3.25
N LYS A 212 0.81 -5.85 3.64
CA LYS A 212 -0.12 -6.74 4.35
C LYS A 212 -0.55 -7.93 3.48
N LEU A 213 -0.86 -7.70 2.20
CA LEU A 213 -1.23 -8.76 1.27
C LEU A 213 -0.06 -9.69 0.95
N GLU A 214 1.16 -9.16 0.86
CA GLU A 214 2.38 -9.95 0.70
C GLU A 214 2.60 -10.87 1.90
N LYS A 215 2.45 -10.37 3.14
CA LYS A 215 2.52 -11.21 4.35
C LYS A 215 1.46 -12.30 4.35
N GLN A 216 0.20 -11.96 4.05
CA GLN A 216 -0.88 -12.95 3.97
C GLN A 216 -0.61 -14.03 2.90
N LYS A 217 -0.04 -13.63 1.76
CA LYS A 217 0.36 -14.57 0.70
C LYS A 217 1.47 -15.50 1.20
N ASP A 218 2.47 -14.98 1.90
CA ASP A 218 3.57 -15.79 2.43
C ASP A 218 3.10 -16.76 3.52
N ASP A 219 2.19 -16.31 4.40
CA ASP A 219 1.56 -17.15 5.43
C ASP A 219 0.75 -18.30 4.80
N LEU A 220 -0.11 -17.98 3.83
CA LEU A 220 -0.90 -19.00 3.10
C LEU A 220 0.00 -19.94 2.29
N SER A 221 1.09 -19.43 1.72
CA SER A 221 2.10 -20.25 1.03
C SER A 221 2.80 -21.21 2.00
N SER A 222 3.07 -20.80 3.24
CA SER A 222 3.61 -21.69 4.27
C SER A 222 2.59 -22.76 4.66
N GLN A 223 1.35 -22.36 4.95
CA GLN A 223 0.27 -23.32 5.30
C GLN A 223 0.03 -24.34 4.18
N LEU A 224 0.08 -23.90 2.92
CA LEU A 224 -0.04 -24.80 1.78
C LEU A 224 1.14 -25.76 1.68
N ARG A 225 2.37 -25.32 2.00
CA ARG A 225 3.55 -26.19 2.06
C ARG A 225 3.41 -27.23 3.16
N ASP A 226 2.97 -26.81 4.35
CA ASP A 226 2.79 -27.69 5.50
C ASP A 226 1.70 -28.75 5.20
N ALA A 227 0.54 -28.33 4.67
CA ALA A 227 -0.53 -29.24 4.27
C ALA A 227 -0.12 -30.22 3.15
N ASN A 228 0.72 -29.77 2.19
CA ASN A 228 1.26 -30.67 1.17
C ASN A 228 2.25 -31.68 1.75
N TYR A 229 3.03 -31.29 2.76
CA TYR A 229 3.92 -32.20 3.48
C TYR A 229 3.11 -33.25 4.24
N GLU A 230 2.11 -32.84 5.02
CA GLU A 230 1.19 -33.74 5.73
C GLU A 230 0.47 -34.70 4.77
N LEU A 231 0.00 -34.20 3.62
CA LEU A 231 -0.62 -35.04 2.59
C LEU A 231 0.38 -36.04 1.99
N SER A 232 1.64 -35.66 1.82
CA SER A 232 2.69 -36.55 1.33
C SER A 232 2.98 -37.66 2.34
N GLU A 233 3.09 -37.30 3.63
CA GLU A 233 3.30 -38.25 4.73
C GLU A 233 2.14 -39.25 4.83
N ALA A 234 0.89 -38.76 4.84
CA ALA A 234 -0.29 -39.62 4.85
C ALA A 234 -0.37 -40.54 3.60
N ARG A 235 0.08 -40.07 2.43
CA ARG A 235 0.16 -40.91 1.23
C ARG A 235 1.21 -42.00 1.35
N GLU A 236 2.35 -41.70 1.96
CA GLU A 236 3.40 -42.68 2.24
C GLU A 236 2.93 -43.72 3.25
N GLU A 237 2.29 -43.31 4.34
CA GLU A 237 1.68 -44.22 5.31
C GLU A 237 0.64 -45.15 4.69
N VAL A 238 -0.25 -44.61 3.84
CA VAL A 238 -1.23 -45.42 3.10
C VAL A 238 -0.54 -46.43 2.18
N LYS A 239 0.54 -46.02 1.51
CA LYS A 239 1.33 -46.92 0.66
C LYS A 239 1.97 -48.02 1.50
N GLU A 240 2.58 -47.70 2.63
CA GLU A 240 3.17 -48.70 3.51
C GLU A 240 2.13 -49.67 4.07
N CYS A 241 0.95 -49.18 4.47
CA CYS A 241 -0.17 -50.03 4.91
C CYS A 241 -0.63 -50.98 3.80
N ARG A 242 -0.78 -50.50 2.56
CA ARG A 242 -1.08 -51.35 1.39
C ARG A 242 0.03 -52.37 1.14
N ASP A 243 1.29 -51.99 1.26
CA ASP A 243 2.43 -52.90 1.08
C ASP A 243 2.51 -53.95 2.20
N ARG A 244 2.09 -53.63 3.43
CA ARG A 244 1.93 -54.60 4.53
C ARG A 244 0.77 -55.55 4.28
N GLU A 245 -0.38 -55.05 3.86
CA GLU A 245 -1.55 -55.86 3.50
C GLU A 245 -1.22 -56.85 2.37
N ASN A 246 -0.58 -56.38 1.30
CA ASN A 246 -0.13 -57.24 0.20
C ASN A 246 0.84 -58.34 0.64
N ARG A 247 1.70 -58.08 1.63
CA ARG A 247 2.60 -59.11 2.21
C ARG A 247 1.80 -60.16 2.97
N LEU A 248 0.86 -59.74 3.81
CA LEU A 248 -0.01 -60.66 4.55
C LEU A 248 -0.87 -61.52 3.61
N ILE A 249 -1.38 -60.95 2.52
CA ILE A 249 -2.12 -61.70 1.49
C ILE A 249 -1.22 -62.77 0.87
N LYS A 250 0.02 -62.42 0.46
CA LYS A 250 0.97 -63.39 -0.09
C LYS A 250 1.36 -64.48 0.91
N ASP A 251 1.59 -64.12 2.17
CA ASP A 251 1.89 -65.09 3.22
C ASP A 251 0.70 -66.03 3.45
N HIS A 252 -0.53 -65.51 3.42
CA HIS A 252 -1.74 -66.31 3.48
C HIS A 252 -1.88 -67.26 2.29
N GLU A 253 -1.64 -66.80 1.06
CA GLU A 253 -1.60 -67.63 -0.15
C GLU A 253 -0.53 -68.74 -0.02
N ASN A 254 0.67 -68.41 0.47
CA ASN A 254 1.73 -69.39 0.74
C ASN A 254 1.32 -70.42 1.78
N HIS A 255 0.63 -69.99 2.85
CA HIS A 255 0.11 -70.90 3.88
C HIS A 255 -0.98 -71.82 3.34
N ILE A 256 -1.88 -71.32 2.48
CA ILE A 256 -2.87 -72.14 1.78
C ILE A 256 -2.17 -73.19 0.92
N GLN A 257 -1.18 -72.79 0.12
CA GLN A 257 -0.43 -73.72 -0.73
C GLN A 257 0.27 -74.80 0.09
N LEU A 258 0.89 -74.44 1.21
CA LEU A 258 1.50 -75.40 2.13
C LEU A 258 0.47 -76.37 2.73
N LEU A 259 -0.70 -75.87 3.14
CA LEU A 259 -1.79 -76.72 3.64
C LEU A 259 -2.31 -77.69 2.57
N GLU A 260 -2.42 -77.23 1.32
CA GLU A 260 -2.76 -78.10 0.19
C GLU A 260 -1.70 -79.18 -0.03
N ASP A 261 -0.42 -78.84 0.02
CA ASP A 261 0.67 -79.79 -0.19
C ASP A 261 0.78 -80.79 0.96
N LEU A 262 0.59 -80.35 2.21
CA LEU A 262 0.46 -81.24 3.36
C LEU A 262 -0.78 -82.13 3.24
N SER A 263 -1.90 -81.61 2.74
CA SER A 263 -3.10 -82.42 2.49
C SER A 263 -2.86 -83.47 1.41
N LYS A 264 -2.20 -83.11 0.30
CA LYS A 264 -1.79 -84.05 -0.74
C LYS A 264 -0.82 -85.11 -0.19
N GLU A 265 0.11 -84.75 0.68
CA GLU A 265 1.05 -85.69 1.29
C GLU A 265 0.34 -86.61 2.30
N ILE A 266 -0.60 -86.10 3.10
CA ILE A 266 -1.47 -86.92 3.95
C ILE A 266 -2.26 -87.90 3.08
N ASP A 267 -2.84 -87.44 1.97
CA ASP A 267 -3.59 -88.28 1.05
C ASP A 267 -2.70 -89.28 0.34
N ARG A 268 -1.46 -88.91 -0.01
CA ARG A 268 -0.44 -89.81 -0.55
C ARG A 268 -0.03 -90.86 0.47
N LEU A 269 0.24 -90.50 1.72
CA LEU A 269 0.55 -91.44 2.80
C LEU A 269 -0.62 -92.37 3.08
N LYS A 270 -1.86 -91.86 3.07
CA LYS A 270 -3.08 -92.68 3.11
C LYS A 270 -3.19 -93.59 1.87
N ALA A 271 -2.80 -93.11 0.70
CA ALA A 271 -2.79 -93.87 -0.56
C ALA A 271 -1.65 -94.88 -0.65
N GLU A 272 -0.50 -94.63 -0.01
CA GLU A 272 0.63 -95.54 0.14
C GLU A 272 0.27 -96.63 1.15
N THR A 273 -0.43 -96.25 2.23
CA THR A 273 -1.18 -97.17 3.10
C THR A 273 -2.31 -97.90 2.35
N ARG A 274 -2.79 -97.36 1.21
CA ARG A 274 -3.84 -97.91 0.34
C ARG A 274 -3.34 -98.28 -1.06
N THR A 275 -2.09 -98.72 -1.22
CA THR A 275 -1.68 -99.34 -2.48
C THR A 275 -2.31 -100.76 -2.57
N PRO A 276 -2.73 -101.21 -3.77
CA PRO A 276 -3.86 -102.12 -3.90
C PRO A 276 -3.44 -103.54 -4.27
N ALA A 277 -3.50 -104.48 -3.30
CA ALA A 277 -3.86 -105.90 -3.46
C ALA A 277 -3.53 -106.72 -2.20
N LEU A 278 -4.35 -106.60 -1.16
CA LEU A 278 -4.82 -107.70 -0.27
C LEU A 278 -5.86 -107.06 0.69
N PRO A 279 -6.94 -107.76 1.08
CA PRO A 279 -7.94 -107.19 1.96
C PRO A 279 -7.37 -107.09 3.37
N THR A 280 -6.77 -105.95 3.70
CA THR A 280 -6.46 -105.59 5.09
C THR A 280 -7.56 -104.68 5.58
N THR A 281 -8.74 -105.26 5.74
CA THR A 281 -9.42 -105.05 7.01
C THR A 281 -8.36 -105.27 8.10
N SER A 282 -8.02 -104.26 8.90
CA SER A 282 -7.23 -104.53 10.09
C SER A 282 -7.94 -105.66 10.86
N PRO A 283 -7.21 -106.58 11.52
CA PRO A 283 -7.85 -107.59 12.36
C PRO A 283 -8.86 -106.91 13.30
N ASP A 284 -8.59 -105.70 13.77
CA ASP A 284 -9.53 -104.91 14.55
C ASP A 284 -10.79 -104.49 13.79
N THR A 285 -10.74 -104.12 12.51
CA THR A 285 -11.92 -103.77 11.70
C THR A 285 -12.76 -104.98 11.30
N LEU A 286 -12.14 -106.12 10.89
CA LEU A 286 -12.88 -107.37 10.73
C LEU A 286 -13.44 -107.83 12.06
N ARG A 287 -12.66 -107.74 13.15
CA ARG A 287 -13.13 -108.07 14.50
C ARG A 287 -14.25 -107.14 14.92
N LEU A 288 -14.26 -105.87 14.53
CA LEU A 288 -15.33 -104.92 14.82
C LEU A 288 -16.57 -105.16 13.98
N GLU A 289 -16.43 -105.52 12.71
CA GLU A 289 -17.55 -105.92 11.84
C GLU A 289 -18.10 -107.28 12.25
N GLU A 290 -17.26 -108.28 12.52
CA GLU A 290 -17.62 -109.57 13.12
C GLU A 290 -18.25 -109.38 14.49
N LEU A 291 -17.71 -108.52 15.37
CA LEU A 291 -18.35 -108.22 16.65
C LEU A 291 -19.65 -107.43 16.47
N HIS A 292 -19.80 -106.63 15.42
CA HIS A 292 -21.06 -105.95 15.12
C HIS A 292 -22.10 -106.90 14.54
N GLU A 293 -21.70 -107.81 13.64
CA GLU A 293 -22.53 -108.87 13.10
C GLU A 293 -22.86 -109.90 14.17
N GLU A 294 -21.92 -110.25 15.04
CA GLU A 294 -22.11 -111.11 16.21
C GLU A 294 -22.97 -110.41 17.25
N MET A 295 -22.80 -109.11 17.52
CA MET A 295 -23.74 -108.33 18.35
C MET A 295 -25.13 -108.22 17.71
N SER A 296 -25.21 -108.08 16.40
CA SER A 296 -26.48 -108.03 15.67
C SER A 296 -27.17 -109.39 15.69
N ALA A 297 -26.41 -110.46 15.49
CA ALA A 297 -26.86 -111.85 15.58
C ALA A 297 -27.22 -112.23 17.02
N LEU A 298 -26.45 -111.81 18.03
CA LEU A 298 -26.75 -111.99 19.45
C LEU A 298 -27.94 -111.14 19.89
N ARG A 299 -28.16 -109.97 19.31
CA ARG A 299 -29.38 -109.16 19.53
C ARG A 299 -30.59 -109.79 18.85
N ALA A 300 -30.44 -110.33 17.65
CA ALA A 300 -31.48 -111.07 16.95
C ALA A 300 -31.80 -112.39 17.68
N ALA A 301 -30.79 -113.13 18.13
CA ALA A 301 -30.94 -114.34 18.93
C ALA A 301 -31.47 -114.04 20.33
N ASN A 302 -31.10 -112.92 20.98
CA ASN A 302 -31.77 -112.46 22.20
C ASN A 302 -33.21 -112.02 21.93
N GLY A 303 -33.50 -111.45 20.76
CA GLY A 303 -34.85 -111.15 20.30
C GLY A 303 -35.67 -112.43 20.19
N GLN A 304 -35.16 -113.43 19.48
CA GLN A 304 -35.78 -114.75 19.35
C GLN A 304 -35.88 -115.50 20.69
N LEU A 305 -34.87 -115.40 21.57
CA LEU A 305 -34.93 -115.97 22.91
C LEU A 305 -35.92 -115.21 23.79
N ARG A 306 -36.09 -113.90 23.62
CA ARG A 306 -37.15 -113.14 24.29
C ARG A 306 -38.51 -113.49 23.75
N GLU A 307 -38.68 -113.62 22.43
CA GLU A 307 -39.93 -114.10 21.83
C GLU A 307 -40.24 -115.52 22.30
N ALA A 308 -39.27 -116.43 22.35
CA ALA A 308 -39.41 -117.77 22.91
C ALA A 308 -39.65 -117.76 24.42
N ASN A 309 -39.08 -116.80 25.17
CA ASN A 309 -39.34 -116.61 26.59
C ASN A 309 -40.74 -116.01 26.81
N ASP A 310 -41.20 -115.11 25.96
CA ASP A 310 -42.54 -114.55 26.00
C ASP A 310 -43.58 -115.61 25.60
N GLU A 311 -43.26 -116.49 24.64
CA GLU A 311 -44.03 -117.68 24.31
C GLU A 311 -44.01 -118.72 25.44
N LEU A 312 -42.85 -118.97 26.07
CA LEU A 312 -42.74 -119.84 27.24
C LEU A 312 -43.40 -119.22 28.47
N GLN A 313 -43.40 -117.90 28.63
CA GLN A 313 -44.14 -117.18 29.68
C GLN A 313 -45.62 -117.22 29.39
N ALA A 314 -46.06 -117.12 28.14
CA ALA A 314 -47.45 -117.35 27.75
C ALA A 314 -47.84 -118.82 27.99
N SER A 315 -46.96 -119.77 27.70
CA SER A 315 -47.12 -121.19 28.01
C SER A 315 -47.05 -121.48 29.51
N LEU A 316 -46.29 -120.70 30.29
CA LEU A 316 -46.18 -120.76 31.75
C LEU A 316 -47.37 -120.07 32.40
N LEU A 317 -47.97 -119.05 31.80
CA LEU A 317 -49.25 -118.47 32.22
C LEU A 317 -50.40 -119.43 31.89
N HIS A 318 -50.30 -120.17 30.78
CA HIS A 318 -51.24 -121.24 30.44
C HIS A 318 -51.10 -122.42 31.41
N ALA A 319 -49.87 -122.92 31.60
CA ALA A 319 -49.55 -123.93 32.62
C ALA A 319 -49.74 -123.39 34.04
N GLY A 320 -49.69 -122.08 34.26
CA GLY A 320 -49.89 -121.32 35.50
C GLY A 320 -51.36 -121.16 35.85
N LEU A 321 -52.22 -121.06 34.84
CA LEU A 321 -53.66 -121.21 34.99
C LEU A 321 -54.03 -122.66 35.30
N GLU A 322 -53.38 -123.64 34.65
CA GLU A 322 -53.57 -125.06 34.95
C GLU A 322 -52.96 -125.48 36.30
N THR A 323 -51.81 -124.93 36.69
CA THR A 323 -51.17 -125.16 37.99
C THR A 323 -51.77 -124.29 39.07
N GLY A 324 -52.34 -123.13 38.77
CA GLY A 324 -53.21 -122.35 39.64
C GLY A 324 -54.52 -123.08 39.92
N GLN A 325 -55.10 -123.77 38.91
CA GLN A 325 -56.15 -124.75 39.11
C GLN A 325 -55.69 -125.92 40.00
N ARG A 326 -54.44 -126.40 39.85
CA ARG A 326 -53.89 -127.48 40.70
C ARG A 326 -53.42 -127.03 42.09
N MET A 327 -53.10 -125.76 42.30
CA MET A 327 -52.66 -125.15 43.56
C MET A 327 -53.82 -124.59 44.39
N LEU A 328 -54.97 -124.32 43.77
CA LEU A 328 -56.24 -124.16 44.48
C LEU A 328 -56.79 -125.50 45.01
N THR A 329 -56.27 -126.63 44.52
CA THR A 329 -56.79 -127.97 44.88
C THR A 329 -55.95 -128.75 45.88
N ASN A 330 -54.74 -128.32 46.29
CA ASN A 330 -53.99 -128.97 47.37
C ASN A 330 -53.06 -127.96 48.07
N GLY A 331 -53.28 -127.79 49.37
CA GLY A 331 -52.73 -126.71 50.18
C GLY A 331 -51.32 -126.92 50.73
N GLU A 332 -50.77 -125.77 51.11
CA GLU A 332 -49.74 -125.51 52.12
C GLU A 332 -48.28 -125.90 51.77
N THR A 333 -47.44 -124.90 51.49
CA THR A 333 -46.29 -124.52 52.35
C THR A 333 -45.44 -123.35 51.78
N SER A 334 -45.60 -122.17 52.41
CA SER A 334 -44.58 -121.18 52.83
C SER A 334 -43.38 -120.78 51.94
N LEU A 335 -43.37 -119.51 51.48
CA LEU A 335 -42.14 -118.71 51.21
C LEU A 335 -42.16 -117.32 51.89
N ALA A 336 -43.25 -116.96 52.57
CA ALA A 336 -43.45 -115.64 53.19
C ALA A 336 -42.85 -115.51 54.61
N ARG A 337 -42.12 -116.52 55.09
CA ARG A 337 -41.53 -116.55 56.45
C ARG A 337 -40.00 -116.50 56.46
N GLU A 338 -39.35 -116.49 55.29
CA GLU A 338 -37.89 -116.64 55.21
C GLU A 338 -37.13 -115.34 54.89
N LEU A 339 -37.82 -114.23 54.61
CA LEU A 339 -37.17 -112.95 54.26
C LEU A 339 -37.23 -111.86 55.34
N ASP A 340 -37.47 -112.22 56.61
CA ASP A 340 -37.66 -111.26 57.71
C ASP A 340 -36.58 -111.29 58.82
N ILE A 341 -35.36 -111.79 58.54
CA ILE A 341 -34.27 -111.79 59.55
C ILE A 341 -32.88 -111.53 58.93
N MET A 342 -32.64 -110.35 58.32
CA MET A 342 -31.33 -109.67 58.13
C MET A 342 -31.61 -108.22 57.69
N SER A 343 -31.14 -107.10 58.23
CA SER A 343 -30.23 -106.75 59.33
C SER A 343 -30.33 -105.21 59.48
N HIS A 344 -31.22 -104.72 60.36
CA HIS A 344 -31.32 -103.29 60.72
C HIS A 344 -30.20 -102.87 61.68
N ASP A 345 -29.74 -103.81 62.50
CA ASP A 345 -28.77 -103.56 63.57
C ASP A 345 -27.33 -103.35 63.08
N GLU A 346 -26.91 -103.96 61.97
CA GLU A 346 -25.57 -103.72 61.39
C GLU A 346 -25.45 -102.32 60.76
N VAL A 347 -26.54 -101.78 60.21
CA VAL A 347 -26.58 -100.43 59.63
C VAL A 347 -26.46 -99.36 60.72
N HIS A 348 -27.10 -99.57 61.87
CA HIS A 348 -27.04 -98.64 62.99
C HIS A 348 -25.68 -98.61 63.69
N GLN A 349 -24.98 -99.75 63.76
CA GLN A 349 -23.64 -99.83 64.34
C GLN A 349 -22.60 -99.10 63.48
N ALA A 350 -22.62 -99.30 62.15
CA ALA A 350 -21.72 -98.62 61.22
C ALA A 350 -21.90 -97.08 61.23
N LEU A 351 -23.14 -96.60 61.39
CA LEU A 351 -23.43 -95.17 61.48
C LEU A 351 -22.88 -94.53 62.77
N LYS A 352 -22.94 -95.25 63.89
CA LYS A 352 -22.46 -94.76 65.20
C LYS A 352 -20.93 -94.65 65.24
N GLU A 353 -20.21 -95.59 64.64
CA GLU A 353 -18.75 -95.54 64.50
C GLU A 353 -18.29 -94.37 63.63
N GLN A 354 -19.00 -94.10 62.52
CA GLN A 354 -18.71 -92.96 61.64
C GLN A 354 -18.94 -91.59 62.33
N GLN A 355 -19.93 -91.50 63.23
CA GLN A 355 -20.19 -90.30 64.02
C GLN A 355 -19.11 -90.05 65.07
N GLU A 356 -18.58 -91.11 65.69
CA GLU A 356 -17.52 -91.01 66.69
C GLU A 356 -16.18 -90.57 66.07
N VAL A 357 -15.82 -91.10 64.90
CA VAL A 357 -14.61 -90.67 64.16
C VAL A 357 -14.73 -89.19 63.77
N ASN A 358 -15.90 -88.75 63.31
CA ASN A 358 -16.12 -87.34 62.98
C ASN A 358 -16.04 -86.42 64.21
N ARG A 359 -16.48 -86.89 65.38
CA ARG A 359 -16.35 -86.14 66.64
C ARG A 359 -14.87 -85.96 67.02
N GLN A 360 -14.07 -87.02 66.92
CA GLN A 360 -12.64 -86.97 67.22
C GLN A 360 -11.86 -86.08 66.25
N LEU A 361 -12.17 -86.14 64.95
CA LEU A 361 -11.59 -85.26 63.94
C LEU A 361 -11.90 -83.78 64.21
N ARG A 362 -13.13 -83.46 64.64
CA ARG A 362 -13.50 -82.07 65.00
C ARG A 362 -12.71 -81.55 66.18
N THR A 363 -12.57 -82.33 67.26
CA THR A 363 -11.76 -81.94 68.43
C THR A 363 -10.27 -81.79 68.09
N TYR A 364 -9.73 -82.64 67.22
CA TYR A 364 -8.35 -82.54 66.75
C TYR A 364 -8.12 -81.26 65.91
N ILE A 365 -9.05 -80.94 65.01
CA ILE A 365 -9.00 -79.71 64.20
C ILE A 365 -9.13 -78.48 65.11
N GLU A 366 -10.03 -78.48 66.09
CA GLU A 366 -10.16 -77.39 67.07
C GLU A 366 -8.87 -77.18 67.85
N GLY A 367 -8.18 -78.26 68.27
CA GLY A 367 -6.88 -78.17 68.95
C GLY A 367 -5.76 -77.60 68.08
N ILE A 368 -5.71 -77.97 66.80
CA ILE A 368 -4.77 -77.38 65.83
C ILE A 368 -5.10 -75.91 65.58
N LEU A 369 -6.37 -75.57 65.35
CA LEU A 369 -6.80 -74.20 65.10
C LEU A 369 -6.51 -73.29 66.30
N LEU A 370 -6.75 -73.76 67.53
CA LEU A 370 -6.41 -73.02 68.75
C LEU A 370 -4.90 -72.77 68.86
N ASN A 371 -4.09 -73.80 68.62
CA ASN A 371 -2.62 -73.70 68.66
C ASN A 371 -2.06 -72.77 67.57
N ILE A 372 -2.67 -72.76 66.37
CA ILE A 372 -2.32 -71.84 65.29
C ILE A 372 -2.72 -70.40 65.65
N VAL A 373 -3.90 -70.18 66.22
CA VAL A 373 -4.36 -68.84 66.66
C VAL A 373 -3.46 -68.27 67.76
N GLU A 374 -3.00 -69.10 68.70
CA GLU A 374 -2.15 -68.67 69.82
C GLU A 374 -0.70 -68.39 69.41
N ASN A 375 -0.10 -69.22 68.54
CA ASN A 375 1.34 -69.13 68.24
C ASN A 375 1.66 -68.49 66.87
N HIS A 376 0.82 -68.68 65.84
CA HIS A 376 1.10 -68.23 64.47
C HIS A 376 -0.17 -67.88 63.67
N PRO A 377 -0.92 -66.81 64.04
CA PRO A 377 -2.21 -66.48 63.43
C PRO A 377 -2.11 -66.16 61.92
N GLN A 378 -0.93 -65.76 61.45
CA GLN A 378 -0.61 -65.47 60.05
C GLN A 378 -0.70 -66.68 59.11
N LEU A 379 -0.76 -67.93 59.61
CA LEU A 379 -1.03 -69.12 58.80
C LEU A 379 -2.51 -69.26 58.39
N LEU A 380 -3.42 -68.52 59.03
CA LEU A 380 -4.85 -68.49 58.71
C LEU A 380 -5.23 -67.34 57.76
N GLU A 381 -4.29 -66.45 57.42
CA GLU A 381 -4.54 -65.37 56.46
C GLU A 381 -4.48 -65.87 55.02
N VAL A 382 -5.65 -66.12 54.44
CA VAL A 382 -5.78 -66.35 53.00
C VAL A 382 -5.67 -65.01 52.26
N LYS A 383 -4.50 -64.69 51.70
CA LYS A 383 -4.35 -63.52 50.82
C LYS A 383 -5.10 -63.74 49.50
N GLN A 384 -6.23 -63.05 49.35
CA GLN A 384 -7.05 -63.01 48.14
C GLN A 384 -6.27 -62.40 46.96
N LYS A 385 -5.93 -63.20 45.94
CA LYS A 385 -5.58 -62.68 44.61
C LYS A 385 -6.85 -62.18 43.93
N LYS A 386 -7.13 -60.88 44.05
CA LYS A 386 -8.14 -60.17 43.25
C LYS A 386 -7.66 -60.07 41.79
N ASN A 387 -8.18 -60.91 40.91
CA ASN A 387 -8.17 -60.65 39.47
C ASN A 387 -9.49 -59.96 39.11
N GLY A 388 -9.41 -58.66 38.84
CA GLY A 388 -10.52 -57.86 38.32
C GLY A 388 -10.68 -58.02 36.81
N LEU A 389 -11.88 -58.40 36.38
CA LEU A 389 -12.48 -58.17 35.07
C LEU A 389 -13.97 -57.89 35.38
N LYS A 390 -14.46 -56.64 35.33
CA LYS A 390 -15.06 -56.00 34.15
C LYS A 390 -15.89 -56.97 33.31
N ASN A 391 -17.19 -57.05 33.60
CA ASN A 391 -18.22 -56.30 32.86
C ASN A 391 -19.32 -55.86 33.82
#